data_AF-A0A060Z1Z9-F1
#
_entry.id   AF-A0A060Z1Z9-F1
#
_cell.length_a   1.000
_cell.length_b   1.000
_cell.length_c   1.000
_cell.angle_alpha   90.00
_cell.angle_beta   90.00
_cell.angle_gamma   90.00
#
_symmetry.space_group_name_H-M   'P 1'
#
loop_
_entity.id
_entity.type
_entity.pdbx_description
1 polymer ?
#
loop_
_entity_poly.entity_id
_entity_poly.type
_entity_poly.pdbx_seq_one_letter_code
_entity_poly.pdbx_strand_id
1 'polypeptide(L)'
;MTKSHCQGFRVFLFQESLEYIFLVIFTLECFLKIIAYGFVFHEGAYLRNAWNVLDFVIVFMGLFTIALDTINYLAGIHMEKGGGLDMKALRAFRVLRPLRLVTGVPSLQVVMNSILKAMLPLLHIGLLVFFMVTIYAIVGLELFKCKMHKTCYWTGTGKRQSRRYSKEYVKSI
;
A
#
# COMPACT_ATOMS: atom_id res chain seq x y z
N MET A 1 -31.31 5.09 -11.45
CA MET A 1 -29.99 5.73 -11.72
C MET A 1 -30.14 7.20 -11.32
N THR A 2 -29.66 7.79 -10.23
CA THR A 2 -28.68 7.45 -9.18
C THR A 2 -28.83 8.44 -8.00
N LYS A 3 -29.50 8.09 -6.90
CA LYS A 3 -29.35 8.83 -5.62
C LYS A 3 -28.08 8.43 -4.87
N SER A 4 -27.59 7.21 -5.11
CA SER A 4 -26.36 6.66 -4.54
C SER A 4 -25.07 7.32 -5.05
N HIS A 5 -25.05 7.90 -6.27
CA HIS A 5 -23.88 8.65 -6.75
C HIS A 5 -23.74 10.07 -6.14
N CYS A 6 -24.85 10.70 -5.73
CA CYS A 6 -24.81 12.06 -5.17
C CYS A 6 -24.32 12.08 -3.71
N GLN A 7 -24.66 11.04 -2.93
CA GLN A 7 -24.18 10.89 -1.55
C GLN A 7 -22.66 10.63 -1.51
N GLY A 8 -22.14 9.87 -2.49
CA GLY A 8 -20.71 9.66 -2.67
C GLY A 8 -19.94 10.95 -2.96
N PHE A 9 -20.47 11.86 -3.77
CA PHE A 9 -19.80 13.11 -4.13
C PHE A 9 -19.69 14.09 -2.95
N ARG A 10 -20.75 14.22 -2.12
CA ARG A 10 -20.72 15.12 -0.95
C ARG A 10 -19.82 14.61 0.17
N VAL A 11 -19.79 13.29 0.38
CA VAL A 11 -18.85 12.64 1.33
C VAL A 11 -17.42 12.74 0.82
N PHE A 12 -17.20 12.58 -0.49
CA PHE A 12 -15.88 12.73 -1.12
C PHE A 12 -15.33 14.17 -0.99
N LEU A 13 -16.12 15.21 -1.30
CA LEU A 13 -15.69 16.60 -1.13
C LEU A 13 -15.39 16.97 0.33
N PHE A 14 -16.20 16.46 1.26
CA PHE A 14 -15.96 16.64 2.69
C PHE A 14 -14.64 15.98 3.12
N GLN A 15 -14.36 14.78 2.62
CA GLN A 15 -13.13 14.06 2.90
C GLN A 15 -11.91 14.82 2.36
N GLU A 16 -11.91 15.25 1.10
CA GLU A 16 -10.77 16.00 0.51
C GLU A 16 -10.50 17.32 1.26
N SER A 17 -11.55 18.01 1.72
CA SER A 17 -11.41 19.27 2.48
C SER A 17 -10.77 19.04 3.85
N LEU A 18 -11.24 18.03 4.59
CA LEU A 18 -10.65 17.66 5.89
C LEU A 18 -9.20 17.20 5.72
N GLU A 19 -8.94 16.41 4.70
CA GLU A 19 -7.62 15.91 4.36
C GLU A 19 -6.60 17.04 4.17
N TYR A 20 -6.98 18.10 3.47
CA TYR A 20 -6.15 19.30 3.28
C TYR A 20 -5.96 20.09 4.59
N ILE A 21 -7.05 20.33 5.35
CA ILE A 21 -7.01 21.05 6.63
C ILE A 21 -6.08 20.35 7.62
N PHE A 22 -6.22 19.03 7.77
CA PHE A 22 -5.34 18.26 8.63
C PHE A 22 -3.89 18.33 8.15
N LEU A 23 -3.62 18.21 6.85
CA LEU A 23 -2.26 18.29 6.31
C LEU A 23 -1.58 19.61 6.67
N VAL A 24 -2.28 20.75 6.56
CA VAL A 24 -1.76 22.07 6.94
C VAL A 24 -1.45 22.14 8.44
N ILE A 25 -2.38 21.69 9.30
CA ILE A 25 -2.18 21.67 10.76
C ILE A 25 -0.99 20.78 11.13
N PHE A 26 -0.88 19.58 10.56
CA PHE A 26 0.24 18.68 10.81
C PHE A 26 1.57 19.23 10.29
N THR A 27 1.56 19.93 9.16
CA THR A 27 2.76 20.60 8.64
C THR A 27 3.23 21.65 9.64
N LEU A 28 2.33 22.47 10.19
CA LEU A 28 2.65 23.45 11.22
C LEU A 28 3.14 22.80 12.52
N GLU A 29 2.49 21.74 12.99
CA GLU A 29 2.90 20.98 14.18
C GLU A 29 4.30 20.36 14.02
N CYS A 30 4.58 19.75 12.86
CA CYS A 30 5.91 19.25 12.49
C CYS A 30 6.95 20.37 12.49
N PHE A 31 6.64 21.50 11.85
CA PHE A 31 7.57 22.63 11.76
C PHE A 31 7.91 23.20 13.15
N LEU A 32 6.91 23.35 14.00
CA LEU A 32 7.08 23.78 15.40
C LEU A 32 7.94 22.80 16.19
N LYS A 33 7.70 21.48 16.06
CA LYS A 33 8.51 20.43 16.70
C LYS A 33 9.96 20.47 16.21
N ILE A 34 10.18 20.63 14.92
CA ILE A 34 11.50 20.69 14.29
C ILE A 34 12.29 21.92 14.80
N ILE A 35 11.64 23.07 14.93
CA ILE A 35 12.27 24.29 15.45
C ILE A 35 12.53 24.16 16.97
N ALA A 36 11.59 23.58 17.73
CA ALA A 36 11.70 23.44 19.18
C ALA A 36 12.75 22.41 19.63
N TYR A 37 12.91 21.30 18.90
CA TYR A 37 13.89 20.25 19.21
C TYR A 37 15.26 20.45 18.51
N GLY A 38 15.35 21.39 17.56
CA GLY A 38 16.54 21.65 16.76
C GLY A 38 16.73 20.64 15.62
N PHE A 39 17.02 21.14 14.41
CA PHE A 39 16.99 20.35 13.17
C PHE A 39 17.97 19.16 13.19
N VAL A 40 19.21 19.33 13.69
CA VAL A 40 20.28 18.30 13.60
C VAL A 40 21.35 18.34 14.72
N PHE A 41 21.63 19.48 15.38
CA PHE A 41 22.93 19.68 16.10
C PHE A 41 22.93 19.62 17.64
N HIS A 42 21.85 19.21 18.33
CA HIS A 42 21.85 19.02 19.79
C HIS A 42 21.63 17.55 20.20
N GLU A 43 22.26 17.11 21.30
CA GLU A 43 22.33 15.74 21.86
C GLU A 43 20.98 15.02 22.15
N GLY A 44 19.84 15.60 21.76
CA GLY A 44 18.50 15.00 21.85
C GLY A 44 17.87 14.73 20.47
N ALA A 45 18.67 14.26 19.51
CA ALA A 45 18.33 14.17 18.09
C ALA A 45 16.91 13.67 17.79
N TYR A 46 16.11 14.51 17.11
CA TYR A 46 14.74 14.26 16.67
C TYR A 46 14.59 12.94 15.87
N LEU A 47 15.63 12.54 15.15
CA LEU A 47 15.68 11.31 14.35
C LEU A 47 15.76 10.02 15.16
N ARG A 48 16.09 10.06 16.47
CA ARG A 48 16.16 8.85 17.30
C ARG A 48 14.78 8.33 17.71
N ASN A 49 13.75 9.18 17.66
CA ASN A 49 12.37 8.82 17.92
C ASN A 49 11.67 8.42 16.61
N ALA A 50 11.50 7.12 16.38
CA ALA A 50 10.86 6.57 15.19
C ALA A 50 9.45 7.15 14.93
N TRP A 51 8.72 7.49 15.99
CA TRP A 51 7.39 8.10 15.92
C TRP A 51 7.39 9.51 15.30
N ASN A 52 8.43 10.30 15.57
CA ASN A 52 8.60 11.64 15.00
C ASN A 52 9.05 11.56 13.53
N VAL A 53 9.91 10.60 13.20
CA VAL A 53 10.34 10.34 11.82
C VAL A 53 9.15 9.90 10.96
N LEU A 54 8.27 9.05 11.48
CA LEU A 54 7.06 8.62 10.79
C LEU A 54 6.15 9.81 10.47
N ASP A 55 5.93 10.71 11.42
CA ASP A 55 5.14 11.93 11.24
C ASP A 55 5.72 12.84 10.13
N PHE A 56 7.04 13.03 10.14
CA PHE A 56 7.77 13.79 9.10
C PHE A 56 7.59 13.17 7.70
N VAL A 57 7.71 11.85 7.58
CA VAL A 57 7.51 11.15 6.30
C VAL A 57 6.08 11.30 5.79
N ILE A 58 5.07 11.23 6.67
CA ILE A 58 3.66 11.41 6.27
C ILE A 58 3.44 12.83 5.73
N VAL A 59 3.95 13.86 6.41
CA VAL A 59 3.83 15.26 5.98
C VAL A 59 4.55 15.47 4.64
N PHE A 60 5.77 14.96 4.50
CA PHE A 60 6.56 15.08 3.27
C PHE A 60 5.87 14.42 2.07
N MET A 61 5.35 13.20 2.23
CA MET A 61 4.63 12.48 1.17
C MET A 61 3.30 13.17 0.82
N GLY A 62 2.62 13.75 1.81
CA GLY A 62 1.42 14.56 1.60
C GLY A 62 1.69 15.82 0.78
N LEU A 63 2.74 16.57 1.14
CA LEU A 63 3.16 17.78 0.43
C LEU A 63 3.63 17.47 -0.99
N PHE A 64 4.40 16.39 -1.16
CA PHE A 64 4.88 15.93 -2.47
C PHE A 64 3.74 15.59 -3.42
N THR A 65 2.65 15.00 -2.90
CA THR A 65 1.46 14.68 -3.70
C THR A 65 0.80 15.95 -4.26
N ILE A 66 0.66 16.99 -3.44
CA ILE A 66 0.07 18.28 -3.86
C ILE A 66 1.00 19.02 -4.83
N ALA A 67 2.31 18.99 -4.57
CA ALA A 67 3.31 19.59 -5.43
C ALA A 67 3.30 18.95 -6.82
N LEU A 68 3.25 17.62 -6.91
CA LEU A 68 3.15 16.92 -8.18
C LEU A 68 1.85 17.24 -8.92
N ASP A 69 0.71 17.29 -8.24
CA ASP A 69 -0.58 17.64 -8.87
C ASP A 69 -0.53 19.07 -9.47
N THR A 70 0.05 20.02 -8.72
CA THR A 70 0.21 21.42 -9.15
C THR A 70 1.16 21.56 -10.33
N ILE A 71 2.30 20.85 -10.33
CA ILE A 71 3.27 20.86 -11.43
C ILE A 71 2.64 20.27 -12.70
N ASN A 72 1.89 19.17 -12.60
CA ASN A 72 1.21 18.57 -13.75
C ASN A 72 0.12 19.49 -14.31
N TYR A 73 -0.61 20.21 -13.45
CA TYR A 73 -1.60 21.19 -13.88
C TYR A 73 -0.97 22.40 -14.59
N LEU A 74 0.11 22.96 -14.04
CA LEU A 74 0.77 24.16 -14.59
C LEU A 74 1.60 23.86 -15.84
N ALA A 75 2.24 22.68 -15.91
CA ALA A 75 3.08 22.34 -17.06
C ALA A 75 2.24 22.10 -18.33
N GLY A 76 0.93 21.85 -18.23
CA GLY A 76 0.07 21.56 -19.38
C GLY A 76 0.50 20.31 -20.17
N ILE A 77 1.50 19.58 -19.66
CA ILE A 77 2.04 18.39 -20.29
C ILE A 77 1.04 17.28 -20.00
N HIS A 78 0.25 16.94 -21.02
CA HIS A 78 -0.26 15.58 -21.19
C HIS A 78 0.98 14.67 -21.17
N MET A 79 1.40 14.25 -19.98
CA MET A 79 2.51 13.31 -19.81
C MET A 79 2.06 12.02 -20.48
N GLU A 80 2.51 11.84 -21.73
CA GLU A 80 2.35 10.60 -22.44
C GLU A 80 2.89 9.47 -21.56
N LYS A 81 2.01 8.49 -21.37
CA LYS A 81 2.22 7.17 -20.78
C LYS A 81 3.68 6.71 -20.91
N GLY A 82 4.51 6.93 -19.90
CA GLY A 82 5.87 6.39 -19.90
C GLY A 82 6.77 6.79 -18.75
N GLY A 83 6.63 8.01 -18.22
CA GLY A 83 7.55 8.53 -17.19
C GLY A 83 6.90 9.19 -15.97
N GLY A 84 5.57 9.30 -15.91
CA GLY A 84 4.88 9.87 -14.76
C GLY A 84 4.78 8.84 -13.64
N LEU A 85 5.31 9.16 -12.45
CA LEU A 85 5.06 8.38 -11.24
C LEU A 85 3.55 8.14 -11.12
N ASP A 86 3.16 6.87 -11.12
CA ASP A 86 1.78 6.43 -11.25
C ASP A 86 0.93 7.13 -10.18
N MET A 87 0.00 7.98 -10.61
CA MET A 87 -0.95 8.69 -9.74
C MET A 87 -1.70 7.71 -8.81
N LYS A 88 -1.72 6.42 -9.17
CA LYS A 88 -2.22 5.33 -8.34
C LYS A 88 -1.38 5.08 -7.08
N ALA A 89 -0.04 5.16 -7.16
CA ALA A 89 0.83 5.00 -6.00
C ALA A 89 0.66 6.18 -5.02
N LEU A 90 0.51 7.40 -5.54
CA LEU A 90 0.23 8.59 -4.72
C LEU A 90 -1.11 8.46 -3.97
N ARG A 91 -2.10 7.83 -4.61
CA ARG A 91 -3.38 7.50 -3.96
C ARG A 91 -3.22 6.48 -2.83
N ALA A 92 -2.30 5.52 -2.97
CA ALA A 92 -2.04 4.52 -1.92
C ALA A 92 -1.46 5.14 -0.65
N PHE A 93 -0.67 6.23 -0.73
CA PHE A 93 -0.13 6.91 0.45
C PHE A 93 -1.19 7.48 1.40
N ARG A 94 -2.44 7.66 0.94
CA ARG A 94 -3.55 8.03 1.84
C ARG A 94 -3.82 6.97 2.92
N VAL A 95 -3.41 5.71 2.70
CA VAL A 95 -3.51 4.62 3.71
C VAL A 95 -2.57 4.84 4.91
N LEU A 96 -1.57 5.70 4.78
CA LEU A 96 -0.68 6.07 5.90
C LEU A 96 -1.35 7.06 6.86
N ARG A 97 -2.44 7.72 6.46
CA ARG A 97 -3.08 8.76 7.30
C ARG A 97 -3.75 8.20 8.55
N PRO A 98 -4.48 7.07 8.53
CA PRO A 98 -4.94 6.41 9.75
C PRO A 98 -3.81 6.06 10.73
N LEU A 99 -2.61 5.77 10.22
CA LEU A 99 -1.43 5.45 11.05
C LEU A 99 -0.98 6.64 11.92
N ARG A 100 -1.29 7.89 11.52
CA ARG A 100 -0.99 9.08 12.34
C ARG A 100 -1.81 9.16 13.62
N LEU A 101 -2.98 8.52 13.68
CA LEU A 101 -3.78 8.47 14.92
C LEU A 101 -3.02 7.69 16.00
N VAL A 102 -2.19 6.73 15.58
CA VAL A 102 -1.33 5.96 16.44
C VAL A 102 -0.19 6.80 16.99
N THR A 103 0.36 7.71 16.18
CA THR A 103 1.45 8.59 16.60
C THR A 103 0.96 9.77 17.45
N GLY A 104 -0.29 10.20 17.30
CA GLY A 104 -0.88 11.26 18.13
C GLY A 104 -1.34 10.84 19.52
N VAL A 105 -1.60 9.54 19.76
CA VAL A 105 -2.11 9.02 21.04
C VAL A 105 -1.02 8.22 21.77
N PRO A 106 -0.47 8.71 22.90
CA PRO A 106 0.65 8.05 23.58
C PRO A 106 0.28 6.65 24.11
N SER A 107 -0.99 6.43 24.47
CA SER A 107 -1.48 5.10 24.87
C SER A 107 -1.30 4.05 23.76
N LEU A 108 -1.53 4.42 22.50
CA LEU A 108 -1.43 3.48 21.39
C LEU A 108 0.03 3.21 20.98
N GLN A 109 0.92 4.18 21.18
CA GLN A 109 2.36 4.00 20.98
C GLN A 109 2.95 2.92 21.89
N VAL A 110 2.52 2.86 23.16
CA VAL A 110 2.96 1.83 24.12
C VAL A 110 2.55 0.43 23.67
N VAL A 111 1.32 0.30 23.18
CA VAL A 111 0.80 -0.96 22.64
C VAL A 111 1.59 -1.39 21.40
N MET A 112 1.79 -0.49 20.44
CA MET A 112 2.55 -0.79 19.22
C MET A 112 4.00 -1.15 19.51
N ASN A 113 4.65 -0.46 20.44
CA ASN A 113 6.02 -0.80 20.84
C ASN A 113 6.10 -2.21 21.44
N SER A 114 5.07 -2.61 22.20
CA SER A 114 4.96 -3.98 22.74
C SER A 114 4.78 -5.02 21.64
N ILE A 115 3.96 -4.71 20.62
CA ILE A 115 3.77 -5.58 19.45
C ILE A 115 5.08 -5.72 18.66
N LEU A 116 5.75 -4.61 18.34
CA LEU A 116 7.02 -4.64 17.60
C LEU A 116 8.10 -5.44 18.33
N LYS A 117 8.18 -5.30 19.66
CA LYS A 117 9.10 -6.08 20.48
C LYS A 117 8.78 -7.58 20.47
N ALA A 118 7.49 -7.96 20.41
CA ALA A 118 7.06 -9.35 20.28
C ALA A 118 7.22 -9.91 18.86
N MET A 119 7.19 -9.06 17.83
CA MET A 119 7.40 -9.47 16.43
C MET A 119 8.86 -9.87 16.14
N LEU A 120 9.83 -9.28 16.85
CA LEU A 120 11.26 -9.59 16.69
C LEU A 120 11.60 -11.08 16.96
N PRO A 121 11.21 -11.70 18.08
CA PRO A 121 11.42 -13.13 18.30
C PRO A 121 10.62 -14.02 17.35
N LEU A 122 9.41 -13.58 16.95
CA LEU A 122 8.59 -14.28 15.96
C LEU A 122 9.26 -14.29 14.58
N LEU A 123 10.00 -13.25 14.21
CA LEU A 123 10.74 -13.18 12.95
C LEU A 123 11.81 -14.27 12.87
N HIS A 124 12.49 -14.60 13.97
CA HIS A 124 13.46 -15.70 13.98
C HIS A 124 12.79 -17.06 13.68
N ILE A 125 11.63 -17.33 14.29
CA ILE A 125 10.86 -18.56 14.02
C ILE A 125 10.31 -18.54 12.59
N GLY A 126 9.77 -17.40 12.15
CA GLY A 126 9.24 -17.20 10.80
C GLY A 126 10.31 -17.39 9.73
N LEU A 127 11.54 -16.96 9.98
CA LEU A 127 12.68 -17.15 9.08
C LEU A 127 13.03 -18.64 8.96
N LEU A 128 13.01 -19.41 10.06
CA LEU A 128 13.19 -20.87 9.99
C LEU A 128 12.08 -21.55 9.19
N VAL A 129 10.81 -21.16 9.40
CA VAL A 129 9.68 -21.70 8.63
C VAL A 129 9.80 -21.34 7.15
N PHE A 130 10.23 -20.12 6.83
CA PHE A 130 10.47 -19.67 5.45
C PHE A 130 11.55 -20.52 4.76
N PHE A 131 12.65 -20.83 5.45
CA PHE A 131 13.68 -21.71 4.93
C PHE A 131 13.15 -23.13 4.70
N MET A 132 12.38 -23.67 5.63
CA MET A 132 11.76 -24.99 5.49
C MET A 132 10.83 -25.05 4.27
N VAL A 133 9.92 -24.09 4.12
CA VAL A 133 9.01 -23.99 2.96
C VAL A 133 9.80 -23.89 1.66
N THR A 134 10.90 -23.13 1.64
CA THR A 134 11.76 -22.98 0.45
C THR A 134 12.38 -24.31 0.03
N ILE A 135 12.91 -25.11 0.96
CA ILE A 135 13.49 -26.43 0.67
C ILE A 135 12.41 -27.35 0.07
N TYR A 136 11.23 -27.41 0.69
CA TYR A 136 10.12 -28.21 0.16
C TYR A 136 9.60 -27.71 -1.18
N ALA A 137 9.63 -26.40 -1.44
CA ALA A 137 9.27 -25.84 -2.73
C ALA A 137 10.25 -26.26 -3.83
N ILE A 138 11.56 -26.30 -3.54
CA ILE A 138 12.58 -26.79 -4.49
C ILE A 138 12.36 -28.28 -4.77
N VAL A 139 12.19 -29.10 -3.72
CA VAL A 139 11.91 -30.54 -3.88
C VAL A 139 10.61 -30.77 -4.66
N GLY A 140 9.56 -30.01 -4.34
CA GLY A 140 8.28 -30.08 -5.05
C GLY A 140 8.39 -29.64 -6.51
N LEU A 141 9.23 -28.64 -6.81
CA LEU A 141 9.51 -28.25 -8.19
C LEU A 141 10.20 -29.40 -8.93
N GLU A 142 11.24 -30.00 -8.37
CA GLU A 142 11.94 -31.13 -9.02
C GLU A 142 11.02 -32.35 -9.23
N LEU A 143 10.12 -32.64 -8.27
CA LEU A 143 9.18 -33.76 -8.38
C LEU A 143 8.04 -33.52 -9.37
N PHE A 144 7.51 -32.29 -9.44
CA PHE A 144 6.30 -31.97 -10.20
C PHE A 144 6.54 -31.12 -11.45
N LYS A 145 7.79 -30.77 -11.77
CA LYS A 145 8.13 -30.04 -13.01
C LYS A 145 7.59 -30.81 -14.21
N CYS A 146 6.78 -30.11 -15.02
CA CYS A 146 6.19 -30.61 -16.27
C CYS A 146 5.27 -31.84 -16.16
N LYS A 147 4.94 -32.35 -14.96
CA LYS A 147 4.01 -33.50 -14.80
C LYS A 147 2.53 -33.08 -14.90
N MET A 148 2.22 -31.82 -14.59
CA MET A 148 0.85 -31.27 -14.59
C MET A 148 0.40 -30.71 -15.95
N HIS A 149 1.20 -30.82 -17.02
CA HIS A 149 0.83 -30.31 -18.36
C HIS A 149 -0.01 -31.31 -19.17
N LYS A 150 -0.96 -32.00 -18.53
CA LYS A 150 -1.93 -32.85 -19.23
C LYS A 150 -3.29 -32.17 -19.21
N THR A 151 -3.70 -31.65 -20.36
CA THR A 151 -5.07 -31.16 -20.61
C THR A 151 -5.77 -32.12 -21.55
N CYS A 152 -7.03 -32.43 -21.28
CA CYS A 152 -7.85 -33.16 -22.23
C CYS A 152 -8.15 -32.27 -23.46
N TYR A 153 -8.09 -32.88 -24.63
CA TYR A 153 -8.46 -32.28 -25.91
C TYR A 153 -9.34 -33.26 -26.67
N TRP A 154 -10.20 -32.73 -27.55
CA TRP A 154 -11.03 -33.57 -28.41
C TRP A 154 -10.19 -34.16 -29.54
N THR A 155 -10.23 -35.48 -29.71
CA THR A 155 -9.57 -36.19 -30.81
C THR A 155 -10.17 -35.74 -32.14
N GLY A 156 -9.39 -35.00 -32.95
CA GLY A 156 -9.77 -34.55 -34.30
C GLY A 156 -9.88 -33.04 -34.49
N THR A 157 -10.05 -32.22 -33.44
CA THR A 157 -10.18 -30.75 -33.59
C THR A 157 -9.05 -29.95 -32.93
N GLY A 158 -8.23 -30.58 -32.08
CA GLY A 158 -7.16 -29.91 -31.33
C GLY A 158 -7.63 -28.84 -30.33
N LYS A 159 -8.96 -28.68 -30.15
CA LYS A 159 -9.53 -27.71 -29.21
C LYS A 159 -9.44 -28.24 -27.78
N ARG A 160 -8.96 -27.40 -26.85
CA ARG A 160 -8.93 -27.69 -25.40
C ARG A 160 -10.35 -27.92 -24.89
N GLN A 161 -10.57 -28.99 -24.12
CA GLN A 161 -11.89 -29.30 -23.55
C GLN A 161 -12.19 -28.40 -22.36
N SER A 162 -12.67 -27.18 -22.63
CA SER A 162 -13.16 -26.27 -21.58
C SER A 162 -14.47 -26.79 -21.01
N ARG A 163 -14.62 -26.84 -19.67
CA ARG A 163 -15.86 -27.29 -18.99
C ARG A 163 -17.14 -26.57 -19.47
N ARG A 164 -17.01 -25.37 -20.04
CA ARG A 164 -18.10 -24.59 -20.63
C ARG A 164 -18.67 -25.24 -21.91
N TYR A 165 -17.84 -25.86 -22.75
CA TYR A 165 -18.26 -26.53 -23.98
C TYR A 165 -18.89 -27.92 -23.74
N SER A 166 -18.49 -28.63 -22.68
CA SER A 166 -19.05 -29.95 -22.37
C SER A 166 -20.53 -29.92 -21.97
N LYS A 167 -21.00 -28.83 -21.35
CA LYS A 167 -22.43 -28.66 -21.04
C LYS A 167 -23.26 -28.30 -22.28
N GLU A 168 -22.67 -27.55 -23.22
CA GLU A 168 -23.35 -27.16 -24.46
C GLU A 168 -23.55 -28.37 -25.39
N TYR A 169 -22.52 -29.23 -25.54
CA TYR A 169 -22.57 -30.40 -26.42
C TYR A 169 -23.53 -31.50 -25.95
N VAL A 170 -23.63 -31.75 -24.65
CA VAL A 170 -24.61 -32.72 -24.07
C VAL A 170 -26.05 -32.20 -24.15
N LYS A 171 -26.25 -30.88 -24.32
CA LYS A 171 -27.59 -30.30 -24.50
C LYS A 171 -28.05 -30.27 -25.97
N SER A 172 -27.14 -30.56 -26.91
CA SER A 172 -27.39 -30.61 -28.35
C SER A 172 -27.45 -32.03 -28.93
N ILE A 173 -27.38 -33.06 -28.09
CA ILE A 173 -27.69 -34.47 -28.40
C ILE A 173 -28.96 -34.83 -27.63
#